data_AF-A0A846BZ86-F1
#
_entry.id   AF-A0A846BZ86-F1
#
_cell.length_a   1.000
_cell.length_b   1.000
_cell.length_c   1.000
_cell.angle_alpha   90.00
_cell.angle_beta   90.00
_cell.angle_gamma   90.00
#
_symmetry.space_group_name_H-M   'P 1'
#
loop_
_entity.id
_entity.type
_entity.pdbx_description
1 polymer ?
#
loop_
_entity_poly.entity_id
_entity_poly.type
_entity_poly.pdbx_seq_one_letter_code
_entity_poly.pdbx_strand_id
1 'polypeptide(L)'
;MKIRAITTGLLLKSANQPQKIQQVAAFNQQAKDFFVQQGYEVQTTRIATNPWGEYLVGLTAKEIVKQVQNLEQFCHNLQIQFFSIGHVSKPEHIALIPEINQNTSIIYCSSKIGDTANGINFENIRASAQVIKQISELTTNGYGNFRFCAWANCPPGIPFFPTSYHQGNTSFALALEFPDLVMQ
;
A
#
# COMPACT_ATOMS: atom_id res chain seq x y z
N MET A 1 -24.59 -1.04 -6.60
CA MET A 1 -23.23 -0.44 -6.64
C MET A 1 -22.67 -0.38 -5.24
N LYS A 2 -21.44 -0.85 -5.06
CA LYS A 2 -20.73 -0.85 -3.77
C LYS A 2 -19.39 -0.13 -3.90
N ILE A 3 -19.04 0.70 -2.92
CA ILE A 3 -17.70 1.31 -2.82
C ILE A 3 -16.82 0.35 -2.01
N ARG A 4 -15.98 -0.42 -2.70
CA ARG A 4 -15.04 -1.36 -2.08
C ARG A 4 -13.98 -0.67 -1.24
N ALA A 5 -13.52 0.48 -1.71
CA ALA A 5 -12.51 1.26 -1.01
C ALA A 5 -12.56 2.74 -1.38
N ILE A 6 -12.29 3.58 -0.39
CA ILE A 6 -11.83 4.95 -0.57
C ILE A 6 -10.34 4.96 -0.26
N THR A 7 -9.49 5.21 -1.26
CA THR A 7 -8.03 5.25 -1.09
C THR A 7 -7.55 6.69 -1.27
N THR A 8 -6.97 7.28 -0.24
CA THR A 8 -6.35 8.61 -0.36
C THR A 8 -4.83 8.48 -0.41
N GLY A 9 -4.25 9.09 -1.44
CA GLY A 9 -2.83 9.12 -1.69
C GLY A 9 -2.18 10.38 -1.10
N LEU A 10 -1.00 10.24 -0.49
CA LEU A 10 -0.21 11.38 -0.02
C LEU A 10 1.30 11.22 -0.27
N LEU A 11 1.99 12.35 -0.37
CA LEU A 11 3.45 12.40 -0.43
C LEU A 11 4.05 12.58 0.98
N LEU A 12 4.90 11.64 1.36
CA LEU A 12 5.78 11.72 2.52
C LEU A 12 7.18 12.15 2.07
N LYS A 13 7.78 13.08 2.81
CA LYS A 13 9.20 13.45 2.67
C LYS A 13 10.10 12.75 3.69
N SER A 14 9.49 12.16 4.71
CA SER A 14 10.13 11.40 5.79
C SER A 14 9.09 10.47 6.44
N ALA A 15 9.55 9.45 7.18
CA ALA A 15 8.66 8.56 7.94
C ALA A 15 7.81 9.28 8.99
N ASN A 16 8.29 10.42 9.51
CA ASN A 16 7.67 11.14 10.61
C ASN A 16 6.86 12.36 10.10
N GLN A 17 5.68 12.11 9.55
CA GLN A 17 4.72 13.18 9.18
C GLN A 17 3.31 12.89 9.72
N PRO A 18 3.15 12.81 11.06
CA PRO A 18 1.90 12.39 11.70
C PRO A 18 0.71 13.27 11.33
N GLN A 19 0.92 14.58 11.18
CA GLN A 19 -0.13 15.53 10.86
C GLN A 19 -0.79 15.26 9.49
N LYS A 20 0.02 14.91 8.47
CA LYS A 20 -0.53 14.62 7.13
C LYS A 20 -1.34 13.33 7.13
N ILE A 21 -0.85 12.29 7.80
CA ILE A 21 -1.55 11.01 7.91
C ILE A 21 -2.86 11.19 8.68
N GLN A 22 -2.87 11.99 9.76
CA GLN A 22 -4.08 12.35 10.50
C GLN A 22 -5.11 13.07 9.63
N GLN A 23 -4.68 14.07 8.85
CA GLN A 23 -5.57 14.80 7.94
C GLN A 23 -6.20 13.87 6.90
N VAL A 24 -5.40 12.97 6.31
CA VAL A 24 -5.89 11.99 5.33
C VAL A 24 -6.83 10.98 5.96
N ALA A 25 -6.55 10.50 7.18
CA ALA A 25 -7.42 9.59 7.91
C ALA A 25 -8.78 10.24 8.22
N ALA A 26 -8.78 11.49 8.69
CA ALA A 26 -9.99 12.26 8.95
C ALA A 26 -10.79 12.50 7.66
N PHE A 27 -10.12 12.88 6.57
CA PHE A 27 -10.75 13.01 5.26
C PHE A 27 -11.42 11.71 4.80
N ASN A 28 -10.72 10.58 4.90
CA ASN A 28 -11.26 9.27 4.54
C ASN A 28 -12.52 8.92 5.33
N GLN A 29 -12.55 9.24 6.63
CA GLN A 29 -13.72 9.01 7.47
C GLN A 29 -14.89 9.91 7.05
N GLN A 30 -14.65 11.20 6.81
CA GLN A 30 -15.67 12.13 6.31
C GLN A 30 -16.22 11.69 4.95
N ALA A 31 -15.35 11.27 4.03
CA ALA A 31 -15.76 10.77 2.72
C ALA A 31 -16.62 9.50 2.84
N LYS A 32 -16.22 8.56 3.71
CA LYS A 32 -17.00 7.35 4.01
C LYS A 32 -18.39 7.73 4.53
N ASP A 33 -18.46 8.58 5.53
CA ASP A 33 -19.73 8.98 6.15
C ASP A 33 -20.65 9.69 5.15
N PHE A 34 -20.08 10.56 4.31
CA PHE A 34 -20.80 11.21 3.22
C PHE A 34 -21.43 10.18 2.26
N PHE A 35 -20.65 9.24 1.72
CA PHE A 35 -21.19 8.26 0.78
C PHE A 35 -22.21 7.32 1.41
N VAL A 36 -22.03 6.94 2.68
CA VAL A 36 -23.02 6.15 3.43
C VAL A 36 -24.34 6.92 3.59
N GLN A 37 -24.29 8.22 3.90
CA GLN A 37 -25.48 9.07 3.95
C GLN A 37 -26.19 9.19 2.59
N GLN A 38 -25.45 9.08 1.49
CA GLN A 38 -26.02 9.03 0.13
C GLN A 38 -26.58 7.64 -0.24
N GLY A 39 -26.55 6.67 0.68
CA GLY A 39 -27.11 5.33 0.48
C GLY A 39 -26.14 4.31 -0.12
N TYR A 40 -24.84 4.62 -0.22
CA TYR A 40 -23.84 3.66 -0.70
C TYR A 40 -23.28 2.80 0.43
N GLU A 41 -23.07 1.51 0.15
CA GLU A 41 -22.22 0.68 1.00
C GLU A 41 -20.74 1.06 0.76
N VAL A 42 -20.02 1.40 1.84
CA VAL A 42 -18.57 1.67 1.82
C VAL A 42 -17.85 0.64 2.70
N GLN A 43 -17.08 -0.25 2.08
CA GLN A 43 -16.47 -1.37 2.80
C GLN A 43 -15.19 -0.98 3.56
N THR A 44 -14.26 -0.28 2.92
CA THR A 44 -12.94 0.04 3.52
C THR A 44 -12.48 1.45 3.20
N THR A 45 -11.65 2.01 4.06
CA THR A 45 -10.84 3.20 3.78
C THR A 45 -9.36 2.81 3.81
N ARG A 46 -8.56 3.45 2.97
CA ARG A 46 -7.15 3.09 2.75
C ARG A 46 -6.30 4.32 2.54
N ILE A 47 -5.02 4.20 2.85
CA ILE A 47 -4.01 5.23 2.59
C ILE A 47 -2.90 4.63 1.73
N ALA A 48 -2.41 5.40 0.75
CA ALA A 48 -1.24 5.02 -0.04
C ALA A 48 -0.21 6.16 -0.08
N THR A 49 1.07 5.84 0.04
CA THR A 49 2.15 6.83 -0.04
C THR A 49 2.91 6.74 -1.36
N ASN A 50 3.81 7.68 -1.59
CA ASN A 50 4.89 7.49 -2.56
C ASN A 50 5.78 6.28 -2.20
N PRO A 51 6.61 5.78 -3.14
CA PRO A 51 7.56 4.70 -2.88
C PRO A 51 8.39 4.93 -1.62
N TRP A 52 8.41 3.96 -0.71
CA TRP A 52 9.09 4.12 0.58
C TRP A 52 10.60 4.34 0.51
N GLY A 53 11.23 3.95 -0.61
CA GLY A 53 12.62 4.31 -0.91
C GLY A 53 12.88 5.82 -1.00
N GLU A 54 11.85 6.64 -1.23
CA GLU A 54 11.98 8.11 -1.35
C GLU A 54 11.98 8.81 0.02
N TYR A 55 11.27 8.28 1.02
CA TYR A 55 11.12 8.92 2.33
C TYR A 55 11.77 8.15 3.49
N LEU A 56 12.30 6.94 3.23
CA LEU A 56 13.18 6.17 4.12
C LEU A 56 14.64 6.16 3.64
N VAL A 57 15.00 7.10 2.75
CA VAL A 57 16.35 7.20 2.18
C VAL A 57 17.42 7.39 3.26
N GLY A 58 18.56 6.72 3.08
CA GLY A 58 19.72 6.82 3.97
C GLY A 58 19.63 5.97 5.25
N LEU A 59 18.51 5.32 5.50
CA LEU A 59 18.35 4.38 6.61
C LEU A 59 18.93 3.00 6.27
N THR A 60 19.47 2.33 7.28
CA THR A 60 19.84 0.92 7.20
C THR A 60 18.60 0.02 7.11
N ALA A 61 18.79 -1.23 6.69
CA ALA A 61 17.73 -2.25 6.66
C ALA A 61 16.96 -2.36 8.00
N LYS A 62 17.68 -2.41 9.13
CA LYS A 62 17.08 -2.49 10.47
C LYS A 62 16.27 -1.24 10.81
N GLU A 63 16.78 -0.06 10.46
CA GLU A 63 16.08 1.20 10.71
C GLU A 63 14.82 1.32 9.85
N ILE A 64 14.85 0.87 8.59
CA ILE A 64 13.67 0.81 7.71
C ILE A 64 12.57 -0.02 8.36
N VAL A 65 12.87 -1.27 8.76
CA VAL A 65 11.89 -2.15 9.41
C VAL A 65 11.33 -1.50 10.66
N LYS A 66 12.20 -0.91 11.50
CA LYS A 66 11.78 -0.22 12.72
C LYS A 66 10.89 0.99 12.45
N GLN A 67 11.20 1.79 11.44
CA GLN A 67 10.38 2.95 11.07
C GLN A 67 9.01 2.51 10.54
N VAL A 68 8.93 1.43 9.77
CA VAL A 68 7.66 0.89 9.28
C VAL A 68 6.81 0.34 10.43
N GLN A 69 7.40 -0.33 11.43
CA GLN A 69 6.70 -0.72 12.66
C GLN A 69 6.15 0.50 13.42
N ASN A 70 6.95 1.55 13.58
CA ASN A 70 6.51 2.78 14.26
C ASN A 70 5.35 3.46 13.50
N LEU A 71 5.42 3.46 12.16
CA LEU A 71 4.35 3.97 11.30
C LEU A 71 3.06 3.16 11.48
N GLU A 72 3.14 1.84 11.55
CA GLU A 72 1.98 0.99 11.83
C GLU A 72 1.37 1.31 13.20
N GLN A 73 2.19 1.42 14.24
CA GLN A 73 1.70 1.75 15.58
C GLN A 73 0.94 3.09 15.58
N PHE A 74 1.45 4.07 14.86
CA PHE A 74 0.77 5.34 14.65
C PHE A 74 -0.55 5.18 13.88
N CYS A 75 -0.59 4.34 12.85
CA CYS A 75 -1.80 4.04 12.10
C CYS A 75 -2.88 3.36 12.94
N HIS A 76 -2.51 2.46 13.86
CA HIS A 76 -3.43 1.85 14.80
C HIS A 76 -4.09 2.87 15.74
N ASN A 77 -3.34 3.86 16.22
CA ASN A 77 -3.89 4.95 17.05
C ASN A 77 -4.93 5.80 16.30
N LEU A 78 -4.91 5.77 14.96
CA LEU A 78 -5.89 6.45 14.09
C LEU A 78 -6.93 5.50 13.50
N GLN A 79 -6.97 4.24 13.96
CA GLN A 79 -7.89 3.20 13.47
C GLN A 79 -7.81 2.94 11.95
N ILE A 80 -6.65 3.22 11.35
CA ILE A 80 -6.37 2.88 9.94
C ILE A 80 -6.13 1.38 9.85
N GLN A 81 -6.77 0.71 8.87
CA GLN A 81 -6.66 -0.74 8.69
C GLN A 81 -5.88 -1.16 7.44
N PHE A 82 -5.65 -0.22 6.51
CA PHE A 82 -4.98 -0.49 5.23
C PHE A 82 -4.08 0.68 4.89
N PHE A 83 -2.76 0.44 4.93
CA PHE A 83 -1.77 1.47 4.63
C PHE A 83 -0.73 0.91 3.67
N SER A 84 -0.68 1.43 2.45
CA SER A 84 0.39 1.11 1.50
C SER A 84 1.57 2.08 1.67
N ILE A 85 2.75 1.53 1.95
CA ILE A 85 4.02 2.29 1.94
C ILE A 85 4.57 2.48 0.50
N GLY A 86 3.80 2.09 -0.52
CA GLY A 86 4.20 2.14 -1.92
C GLY A 86 5.11 0.98 -2.33
N HIS A 87 5.80 1.17 -3.46
CA HIS A 87 6.61 0.12 -4.07
C HIS A 87 8.12 0.31 -3.85
N VAL A 88 8.88 -0.74 -4.13
CA VAL A 88 10.34 -0.69 -4.35
C VAL A 88 10.73 -1.33 -5.67
N SER A 89 11.90 -0.95 -6.17
CA SER A 89 12.41 -1.37 -7.48
C SER A 89 13.87 -1.83 -7.44
N LYS A 90 14.37 -2.23 -6.26
CA LYS A 90 15.73 -2.75 -6.09
C LYS A 90 15.73 -4.06 -5.28
N PRO A 91 16.50 -5.10 -5.68
CA PRO A 91 16.51 -6.40 -5.00
C PRO A 91 16.80 -6.32 -3.50
N GLU A 92 17.73 -5.46 -3.08
CA GLU A 92 18.11 -5.29 -1.68
C GLU A 92 16.98 -4.74 -0.80
N HIS A 93 16.10 -3.89 -1.35
CA HIS A 93 14.93 -3.40 -0.65
C HIS A 93 13.76 -4.39 -0.71
N ILE A 94 13.62 -5.11 -1.83
CA ILE A 94 12.63 -6.19 -1.98
C ILE A 94 12.88 -7.26 -0.91
N ALA A 95 14.14 -7.60 -0.64
CA ALA A 95 14.52 -8.57 0.38
C ALA A 95 14.10 -8.21 1.82
N LEU A 96 13.77 -6.95 2.10
CA LEU A 96 13.29 -6.51 3.42
C LEU A 96 11.79 -6.80 3.64
N ILE A 97 11.05 -7.05 2.57
CA ILE A 97 9.59 -7.17 2.60
C ILE A 97 9.10 -8.32 3.51
N PRO A 98 9.70 -9.52 3.51
CA PRO A 98 9.28 -10.58 4.43
C PRO A 98 9.37 -10.16 5.91
N GLU A 99 10.45 -9.48 6.30
CA GLU A 99 10.63 -9.01 7.67
C GLU A 99 9.63 -7.90 8.01
N ILE A 100 9.42 -6.92 7.12
CA ILE A 100 8.35 -5.91 7.28
C ILE A 100 7.00 -6.59 7.46
N ASN A 101 6.69 -7.58 6.62
CA ASN A 101 5.42 -8.29 6.63
C ASN A 101 5.19 -9.03 7.95
N GLN A 102 6.17 -9.80 8.45
CA GLN A 102 6.04 -10.52 9.73
C GLN A 102 5.86 -9.58 10.93
N ASN A 103 6.43 -8.38 10.85
CA ASN A 103 6.45 -7.40 11.93
C ASN A 103 5.31 -6.38 11.85
N THR A 104 4.40 -6.55 10.89
CA THR A 104 3.26 -5.66 10.68
C THR A 104 1.99 -6.44 10.37
N SER A 105 0.83 -5.82 10.51
CA SER A 105 -0.49 -6.42 10.24
C SER A 105 -1.33 -5.66 9.21
N ILE A 106 -1.12 -4.35 9.06
CA ILE A 106 -1.91 -3.45 8.19
C ILE A 106 -1.08 -2.75 7.12
N ILE A 107 0.23 -2.97 7.11
CA ILE A 107 1.15 -2.42 6.10
C ILE A 107 1.13 -3.29 4.84
N TYR A 108 0.91 -2.63 3.71
CA TYR A 108 0.95 -3.16 2.35
C TYR A 108 2.15 -2.56 1.61
N CYS A 109 2.76 -3.34 0.73
CA CYS A 109 3.80 -2.85 -0.16
C CYS A 109 3.86 -3.68 -1.43
N SER A 110 4.65 -3.24 -2.40
CA SER A 110 4.81 -3.99 -3.63
C SER A 110 6.19 -3.83 -4.25
N SER A 111 6.45 -4.61 -5.29
CA SER A 111 7.71 -4.58 -6.04
C SER A 111 7.44 -4.34 -7.52
N LYS A 112 8.15 -3.37 -8.10
CA LYS A 112 8.05 -3.05 -9.53
C LYS A 112 8.97 -3.98 -10.32
N ILE A 113 8.39 -4.81 -11.17
CA ILE A 113 9.12 -5.81 -11.98
C ILE A 113 9.27 -5.43 -13.45
N GLY A 114 8.64 -4.36 -13.88
CA GLY A 114 8.83 -3.82 -15.23
C GLY A 114 7.88 -2.68 -15.54
N ASP A 115 8.16 -1.97 -16.63
CA ASP A 115 7.25 -1.00 -17.22
C ASP A 115 7.52 -0.85 -18.73
N THR A 116 6.64 -0.12 -19.42
CA THR A 116 6.78 0.15 -20.86
C THR A 116 8.01 1.00 -21.22
N ALA A 117 8.55 1.79 -20.29
CA ALA A 117 9.66 2.71 -20.55
C ALA A 117 11.04 2.03 -20.43
N ASN A 118 11.18 1.10 -19.48
CA ASN A 118 12.44 0.46 -19.10
C ASN A 118 12.44 -1.05 -19.39
N GLY A 119 11.31 -1.62 -19.81
CA GLY A 119 11.15 -3.04 -20.07
C GLY A 119 11.05 -3.88 -18.79
N ILE A 120 11.47 -5.14 -18.90
CA ILE A 120 11.36 -6.13 -17.83
C ILE A 120 12.62 -6.08 -16.95
N ASN A 121 12.44 -6.05 -15.63
CA ASN A 121 13.54 -6.17 -14.66
C ASN A 121 13.57 -7.60 -14.08
N PHE A 122 14.43 -8.45 -14.67
CA PHE A 122 14.57 -9.85 -14.26
C PHE A 122 15.14 -10.05 -12.86
N GLU A 123 15.96 -9.12 -12.36
CA GLU A 123 16.49 -9.19 -10.99
C GLU A 123 15.37 -8.99 -9.96
N ASN A 124 14.52 -7.98 -10.19
CA ASN A 124 13.35 -7.74 -9.35
C ASN A 124 12.36 -8.89 -9.46
N ILE A 125 12.12 -9.48 -10.64
CA ILE A 125 11.27 -10.67 -10.79
C ILE A 125 11.76 -11.79 -9.89
N ARG A 126 13.06 -12.11 -9.93
CA ARG A 126 13.65 -13.18 -9.13
C ARG A 126 13.55 -12.87 -7.64
N ALA A 127 13.88 -11.65 -7.23
CA ALA A 127 13.78 -11.21 -5.83
C ALA A 127 12.33 -11.28 -5.32
N SER A 128 11.36 -10.81 -6.11
CA SER A 128 9.94 -10.86 -5.75
C SER A 128 9.44 -12.30 -5.65
N ALA A 129 9.85 -13.20 -6.54
CA ALA A 129 9.50 -14.61 -6.46
C ALA A 129 10.04 -15.27 -5.17
N GLN A 130 11.28 -14.96 -4.79
CA GLN A 130 11.86 -15.41 -3.51
C GLN A 130 11.07 -14.89 -2.32
N VAL A 131 10.70 -13.60 -2.33
CA VAL A 131 9.88 -12.97 -1.28
C VAL A 131 8.49 -13.60 -1.20
N ILE A 132 7.80 -13.85 -2.32
CA ILE A 132 6.48 -14.51 -2.33
C ILE A 132 6.56 -15.88 -1.66
N LYS A 133 7.58 -16.67 -2.02
CA LYS A 133 7.83 -17.98 -1.43
C LYS A 133 8.11 -17.86 0.07
N GLN A 134 9.03 -16.99 0.46
CA GLN A 134 9.41 -16.79 1.84
C GLN A 134 8.20 -16.35 2.70
N ILE A 135 7.39 -15.39 2.23
CA ILE A 135 6.18 -14.96 2.92
C ILE A 135 5.18 -16.12 3.06
N SER A 136 5.06 -16.97 2.04
CA SER A 136 4.15 -18.13 2.08
C SER A 136 4.52 -19.14 3.17
N GLU A 137 5.81 -19.28 3.45
CA GLU A 137 6.37 -20.19 4.46
C GLU A 137 6.39 -19.54 5.85
N LEU A 138 6.57 -18.22 5.93
CA LEU A 138 6.75 -17.46 7.16
C LEU A 138 5.47 -16.97 7.82
N THR A 139 4.34 -16.98 7.11
CA THR A 139 3.05 -16.45 7.61
C THR A 139 1.98 -17.52 7.63
N THR A 140 1.05 -17.44 8.59
CA THR A 140 -0.05 -18.41 8.71
C THR A 140 -0.82 -18.51 7.40
N ASN A 141 -0.89 -19.71 6.83
CA ASN A 141 -1.52 -20.01 5.53
C ASN A 141 -1.01 -19.14 4.36
N GLY A 142 0.18 -18.54 4.47
CA GLY A 142 0.74 -17.63 3.48
C GLY A 142 0.00 -16.28 3.35
N TYR A 143 -0.85 -15.93 4.31
CA TYR A 143 -1.67 -14.71 4.25
C TYR A 143 -0.87 -13.41 4.17
N GLY A 144 0.42 -13.41 4.51
CA GLY A 144 1.27 -12.25 4.26
C GLY A 144 1.28 -11.81 2.79
N ASN A 145 1.05 -12.73 1.85
CA ASN A 145 0.98 -12.43 0.42
C ASN A 145 -0.29 -11.63 0.05
N PHE A 146 -1.30 -11.51 0.92
CA PHE A 146 -2.37 -10.52 0.71
C PHE A 146 -1.86 -9.08 0.79
N ARG A 147 -0.74 -8.85 1.49
CA ARG A 147 -0.14 -7.53 1.72
C ARG A 147 1.05 -7.23 0.81
N PHE A 148 1.37 -8.13 -0.13
CA PHE A 148 2.48 -7.99 -1.06
C PHE A 148 2.13 -8.46 -2.47
N CYS A 149 2.64 -7.76 -3.50
CA CYS A 149 2.66 -8.28 -4.87
C CYS A 149 3.86 -7.76 -5.67
N ALA A 150 4.12 -8.44 -6.78
CA ALA A 150 4.89 -7.89 -7.89
C ALA A 150 3.95 -7.28 -8.92
N TRP A 151 4.35 -6.18 -9.58
CA TRP A 151 3.53 -5.53 -10.60
C TRP A 151 4.36 -4.95 -11.75
N ALA A 152 3.71 -4.82 -12.91
CA ALA A 152 4.20 -4.08 -14.06
C ALA A 152 3.11 -3.13 -14.58
N ASN A 153 3.49 -1.97 -15.11
CA ASN A 153 2.58 -1.01 -15.74
C ASN A 153 1.41 -0.49 -14.86
N CYS A 154 1.58 -0.46 -13.54
CA CYS A 154 0.59 0.15 -12.65
C CYS A 154 0.89 1.65 -12.46
N PRO A 155 0.00 2.56 -12.91
CA PRO A 155 0.18 3.99 -12.68
C PRO A 155 -0.09 4.38 -11.22
N PRO A 156 0.38 5.55 -10.76
CA PRO A 156 0.06 6.06 -9.43
C PRO A 156 -1.43 6.38 -9.31
N GLY A 157 -1.94 6.43 -8.07
CA GLY A 157 -3.31 6.87 -7.77
C GLY A 157 -4.39 5.82 -8.00
N ILE A 158 -4.05 4.61 -8.46
CA ILE A 158 -5.02 3.51 -8.56
C ILE A 158 -5.34 2.92 -7.17
N PRO A 159 -6.60 2.58 -6.86
CA PRO A 159 -7.00 2.02 -5.56
C PRO A 159 -6.77 0.50 -5.46
N PHE A 160 -5.83 -0.04 -6.25
CA PHE A 160 -5.52 -1.47 -6.34
C PHE A 160 -4.45 -1.86 -5.31
N PHE A 161 -4.84 -2.54 -4.23
CA PHE A 161 -3.93 -3.07 -3.22
C PHE A 161 -3.49 -4.49 -3.60
N PRO A 162 -2.20 -4.86 -3.37
CA PRO A 162 -1.17 -4.14 -2.59
C PRO A 162 -0.32 -3.15 -3.41
N THR A 163 -0.60 -2.95 -4.71
CA THR A 163 0.24 -2.10 -5.58
C THR A 163 0.14 -0.61 -5.29
N SER A 164 -1.00 -0.13 -4.80
CA SER A 164 -1.37 1.29 -4.70
C SER A 164 -0.24 2.14 -4.14
N TYR A 165 0.13 3.18 -4.89
CA TYR A 165 1.12 4.19 -4.49
C TYR A 165 0.67 5.55 -5.04
N HIS A 166 1.25 6.62 -4.51
CA HIS A 166 0.87 7.99 -4.85
C HIS A 166 2.01 8.81 -5.45
N GLN A 167 1.66 9.70 -6.38
CA GLN A 167 2.54 10.71 -6.93
C GLN A 167 1.76 12.01 -7.14
N GLY A 168 2.42 13.15 -6.95
CA GLY A 168 1.80 14.48 -7.12
C GLY A 168 0.98 14.95 -5.91
N ASN A 169 0.01 15.83 -6.15
CA ASN A 169 -0.81 16.42 -5.09
C ASN A 169 -1.68 15.36 -4.40
N THR A 170 -1.96 15.55 -3.11
CA THR A 170 -2.88 14.67 -2.36
C THR A 170 -4.22 14.58 -3.10
N SER A 171 -4.67 13.36 -3.36
CA SER A 171 -5.94 13.07 -4.02
C SER A 171 -6.49 11.73 -3.54
N PHE A 172 -7.73 11.42 -3.87
CA PHE A 172 -8.35 10.14 -3.53
C PHE A 172 -8.97 9.45 -4.75
N ALA A 173 -9.12 8.14 -4.64
CA ALA A 173 -9.72 7.29 -5.66
C ALA A 173 -10.74 6.34 -5.01
N LEU A 174 -11.79 6.01 -5.77
CA LEU A 174 -12.82 5.06 -5.39
C LEU A 174 -12.61 3.74 -6.11
N ALA A 175 -12.58 2.63 -5.37
CA ALA A 175 -12.74 1.30 -5.94
C ALA A 175 -14.23 0.93 -5.90
N LEU A 176 -14.81 0.69 -7.06
CA LEU A 176 -16.24 0.44 -7.21
C LEU A 176 -16.49 -1.01 -7.65
N GLU A 177 -17.56 -1.61 -7.13
CA GLU A 177 -18.02 -2.96 -7.48
C GLU A 177 -19.44 -2.88 -8.05
N PHE A 178 -19.59 -3.42 -9.27
CA PHE A 178 -20.81 -3.38 -10.09
C PHE A 178 -21.13 -4.73 -10.77
N PRO A 179 -21.18 -5.86 -10.05
CA PRO A 179 -21.44 -7.16 -10.66
C PRO A 179 -22.77 -7.17 -11.40
N ASP A 180 -23.80 -6.52 -10.84
CA ASP A 180 -25.14 -6.48 -11.42
C ASP A 180 -25.22 -5.76 -12.77
N LEU A 181 -24.25 -4.90 -13.11
CA LEU A 181 -24.24 -4.20 -14.40
C LEU A 181 -23.79 -5.11 -15.55
N VAL A 182 -22.96 -6.12 -15.26
CA VAL A 182 -22.42 -7.06 -16.26
C VAL A 182 -23.35 -8.25 -16.45
N MET A 183 -24.23 -8.52 -15.48
CA MET A 183 -25.14 -9.67 -15.48
C MET A 183 -26.54 -9.35 -16.05
N GLN A 184 -26.73 -8.16 -16.64
CA GLN A 184 -27.93 -7.76 -17.38
C GLN A 184 -27.77 -8.05 -18.87
#